data_AF-A0A942BNB4-F1
#
_entry.id   AF-A0A942BNB4-F1
#
_cell.length_a   1.000
_cell.length_b   1.000
_cell.length_c   1.000
_cell.angle_alpha   90.00
_cell.angle_beta   90.00
_cell.angle_gamma   90.00
#
_symmetry.space_group_name_H-M   'P 1'
#
loop_
_entity.id
_entity.type
_entity.pdbx_description
1 polymer ?
#
loop_
_entity_poly.entity_id
_entity_poly.type
_entity_poly.pdbx_seq_one_letter_code
_entity_poly.pdbx_strand_id
1 'polypeptide(L)'
;MKEFLDAEVKAASESRTPISRRTLTDLVTAKFHLPFAEAWEEVDGYCNESAPHVPAYLSEEIGLHWPKVIGALLAVGGIALVPVGISSKNGPLWYTVATLLVGVGAFLFVRSLESFQEYSKRKKAGRA
;
A
#
# COMPACT_ATOMS: atom_id res chain seq x y z
N MET A 1 -9.33 8.09 -28.69
CA MET A 1 -8.10 8.13 -27.86
C MET A 1 -8.34 7.53 -26.48
N LYS A 2 -9.40 7.94 -25.76
CA LYS A 2 -9.82 7.34 -24.49
C LYS A 2 -9.96 5.81 -24.51
N GLU A 3 -10.61 5.23 -25.53
CA GLU A 3 -10.74 3.76 -25.66
C GLU A 3 -9.39 3.02 -25.80
N PHE A 4 -8.38 3.66 -26.41
CA PHE A 4 -7.04 3.07 -26.52
C PHE A 4 -6.30 3.14 -25.18
N LEU A 5 -6.41 4.26 -24.46
CA LEU A 5 -5.85 4.42 -23.13
C LEU A 5 -6.45 3.41 -22.14
N ASP A 6 -7.77 3.22 -22.17
CA ASP A 6 -8.46 2.19 -21.35
C ASP A 6 -7.95 0.78 -21.66
N ALA A 7 -7.80 0.44 -22.95
CA ALA A 7 -7.30 -0.88 -23.35
C ALA A 7 -5.88 -1.15 -22.84
N GLU A 8 -4.99 -0.16 -22.92
CA GLU A 8 -3.61 -0.32 -22.44
C GLU A 8 -3.49 -0.32 -20.93
N VAL A 9 -4.26 0.52 -20.22
CA VAL A 9 -4.32 0.47 -18.76
C VAL A 9 -4.86 -0.88 -18.29
N LYS A 10 -5.87 -1.43 -18.99
CA LYS A 10 -6.41 -2.76 -18.70
C LYS A 10 -5.37 -3.85 -18.95
N ALA A 11 -4.68 -3.84 -20.09
CA ALA A 11 -3.61 -4.79 -20.40
C ALA A 11 -2.44 -4.72 -19.40
N ALA A 12 -2.07 -3.51 -18.96
CA ALA A 12 -1.07 -3.31 -17.92
C ALA A 12 -1.52 -3.86 -16.56
N SER A 13 -2.80 -3.69 -16.23
CA SER A 13 -3.38 -4.25 -15.00
C SER A 13 -3.38 -5.78 -15.01
N GLU A 14 -3.71 -6.41 -16.14
CA GLU A 14 -3.72 -7.86 -16.31
C GLU A 14 -2.30 -8.45 -16.26
N SER A 15 -1.33 -7.77 -16.88
CA SER A 15 0.08 -8.16 -16.88
C SER A 15 0.84 -7.78 -15.60
N ARG A 16 0.19 -7.08 -14.65
CA ARG A 16 0.77 -6.57 -13.40
C ARG A 16 2.02 -5.71 -13.60
N THR A 17 2.14 -5.05 -14.74
CA THR A 17 3.26 -4.13 -14.99
C THR A 17 2.84 -2.71 -14.64
N PRO A 18 3.60 -1.96 -13.81
CA PRO A 18 3.33 -0.55 -13.59
C PRO A 18 3.53 0.19 -14.91
N ILE A 19 2.47 0.81 -15.40
CA ILE A 19 2.56 1.76 -16.50
C ILE A 19 2.56 3.18 -15.93
N SER A 20 3.60 3.94 -16.27
CA SER A 20 3.70 5.35 -15.90
C SER A 20 2.94 6.23 -16.89
N ARG A 21 2.53 7.43 -16.46
CA ARG A 21 1.94 8.46 -17.36
C ARG A 21 2.82 8.70 -18.59
N ARG A 22 4.14 8.74 -18.39
CA ARG A 22 5.12 8.89 -19.47
C ARG A 22 5.11 7.74 -20.47
N THR A 23 5.01 6.51 -19.98
CA THR A 23 4.91 5.33 -20.85
C THR A 23 3.63 5.34 -21.68
N LEU A 24 2.50 5.77 -21.11
CA LEU A 24 1.26 5.98 -21.87
C LEU A 24 1.43 7.08 -22.93
N THR A 25 2.08 8.19 -22.57
CA THR A 25 2.37 9.28 -23.51
C THR A 25 3.24 8.79 -24.66
N ASP A 26 4.28 8.00 -24.41
CA ASP A 26 5.13 7.45 -25.47
C ASP A 26 4.34 6.53 -26.42
N LEU A 27 3.44 5.68 -25.88
CA LEU A 27 2.56 4.81 -26.67
C LEU A 27 1.55 5.62 -27.52
N VAL A 28 0.97 6.67 -26.96
CA VAL A 28 0.04 7.56 -27.67
C VAL A 28 0.77 8.34 -28.77
N THR A 29 1.96 8.86 -28.47
CA THR A 29 2.85 9.55 -29.43
C THR A 29 3.18 8.62 -30.59
N ALA A 30 3.55 7.36 -30.32
CA ALA A 30 3.89 6.38 -31.33
C ALA A 30 2.70 5.97 -32.21
N LYS A 31 1.49 5.90 -31.64
CA LYS A 31 0.29 5.41 -32.34
C LYS A 31 -0.45 6.51 -33.12
N PHE A 32 -0.50 7.72 -32.58
CA PHE A 32 -1.25 8.83 -33.17
C PHE A 32 -0.34 9.87 -33.85
N HIS A 33 0.98 9.67 -33.83
CA HIS A 33 1.98 10.59 -34.40
C HIS A 33 1.84 12.03 -33.89
N LEU A 34 1.40 12.18 -32.63
CA LEU A 34 1.25 13.47 -31.98
C LEU A 34 2.58 13.95 -31.38
N PRO A 35 2.79 15.27 -31.24
CA PRO A 35 3.87 15.81 -30.42
C PRO A 35 3.73 15.32 -28.98
N PHE A 36 4.85 14.98 -28.34
CA PHE A 36 4.86 14.49 -26.95
C PHE A 36 4.12 15.42 -25.99
N ALA A 37 4.22 16.74 -26.18
CA ALA A 37 3.54 17.73 -25.33
C ALA A 37 2.01 17.63 -25.40
N GLU A 38 1.45 17.48 -26.59
CA GLU A 38 0.00 17.33 -26.81
C GLU A 38 -0.48 15.97 -26.31
N ALA A 39 0.28 14.91 -26.59
CA ALA A 39 0.00 13.57 -26.07
C ALA A 39 0.06 13.51 -24.54
N TRP A 40 0.95 14.29 -23.91
CA TRP A 40 1.07 14.36 -22.45
C TRP A 40 -0.16 15.02 -21.82
N GLU A 41 -0.63 16.13 -22.38
CA GLU A 41 -1.79 16.85 -21.87
C GLU A 41 -3.06 15.99 -21.91
N GLU A 42 -3.26 15.24 -22.99
CA GLU A 42 -4.40 14.33 -23.13
C GLU A 42 -4.32 13.13 -22.17
N VAL A 43 -3.13 12.56 -21.98
CA VAL A 43 -2.89 11.46 -21.02
C VAL A 43 -3.07 11.95 -19.58
N ASP A 44 -2.59 13.15 -19.27
CA ASP A 44 -2.72 13.73 -17.93
C ASP A 44 -4.18 14.04 -17.61
N GLY A 45 -4.93 14.60 -18.57
CA GLY A 45 -6.36 14.81 -18.50
C GLY A 45 -7.12 13.51 -18.27
N TYR A 46 -6.83 12.46 -19.06
CA TYR A 46 -7.41 11.14 -18.87
C TYR A 46 -7.07 10.53 -17.49
N CYS A 47 -5.83 10.63 -17.03
CA CYS A 47 -5.44 10.11 -15.72
C CYS A 47 -6.08 10.88 -14.55
N ASN A 48 -6.36 12.17 -14.70
CA ASN A 48 -7.01 12.98 -13.68
C ASN A 48 -8.54 12.79 -13.66
N GLU A 49 -9.18 12.62 -14.84
CA GLU A 49 -10.61 12.35 -14.94
C GLU A 49 -10.98 10.90 -14.55
N SER A 50 -10.21 9.93 -15.04
CA SER A 50 -10.53 8.51 -14.91
C SER A 50 -9.89 7.84 -13.70
N ALA A 51 -8.94 8.51 -13.03
CA ALA A 51 -8.19 8.02 -11.87
C ALA A 51 -7.90 6.51 -11.95
N PRO A 52 -7.20 6.05 -13.00
CA PRO A 52 -7.02 4.63 -13.26
C PRO A 52 -6.44 3.94 -12.02
N HIS A 53 -7.10 2.85 -11.62
CA HIS A 53 -6.87 2.18 -10.34
C HIS A 53 -5.37 1.94 -10.10
N VAL A 54 -4.89 2.38 -8.93
CA VAL A 54 -3.57 1.97 -8.44
C VAL A 54 -3.54 0.45 -8.47
N PRO A 55 -2.59 -0.16 -9.19
CA PRO A 55 -2.62 -1.59 -9.40
C PRO A 55 -2.56 -2.32 -8.05
N ALA A 56 -3.41 -3.33 -7.88
CA ALA A 56 -3.69 -3.96 -6.58
C ALA A 56 -2.42 -4.50 -5.89
N TYR A 57 -1.40 -4.90 -6.64
CA TYR A 57 -0.13 -5.36 -6.07
C TYR A 57 0.60 -4.26 -5.27
N LEU A 58 0.47 -2.99 -5.65
CA LEU A 58 1.10 -1.86 -4.95
C LEU A 58 0.36 -1.57 -3.62
N SER A 59 -0.96 -1.69 -3.63
CA SER A 59 -1.80 -1.63 -2.42
C SER A 59 -1.55 -2.83 -1.49
N GLU A 60 -1.38 -4.03 -2.06
CA GLU A 60 -1.06 -5.25 -1.31
C GLU A 60 0.33 -5.18 -0.67
N GLU A 61 1.36 -4.67 -1.35
CA GLU A 61 2.70 -4.53 -0.77
C GLU A 61 2.75 -3.47 0.34
N ILE A 62 2.09 -2.34 0.16
CA ILE A 62 2.03 -1.29 1.19
C ILE A 62 1.17 -1.75 2.37
N GLY A 63 0.04 -2.41 2.12
CA GLY A 63 -0.88 -2.87 3.16
C GLY A 63 -0.34 -4.00 4.05
N LEU A 64 0.58 -4.84 3.56
CA LEU A 64 1.10 -5.99 4.33
C LEU A 64 2.23 -5.61 5.31
N HIS A 65 3.05 -4.62 4.97
CA HIS A 65 4.26 -4.29 5.73
C HIS A 65 4.02 -3.24 6.83
N TRP A 66 3.19 -2.23 6.56
CA TRP A 66 2.87 -1.18 7.53
C TRP A 66 2.26 -1.67 8.85
N PRO A 67 1.28 -2.59 8.89
CA PRO A 67 0.73 -3.07 10.15
C PRO A 67 1.76 -3.84 11.01
N LYS A 68 2.74 -4.52 10.39
CA LYS A 68 3.86 -5.14 11.14
C LYS A 68 4.74 -4.08 11.79
N VAL A 69 5.09 -3.03 11.06
CA VAL A 69 5.95 -1.95 11.54
C VAL A 69 5.25 -1.16 12.67
N ILE A 70 3.98 -0.81 12.47
CA ILE A 70 3.17 -0.11 13.48
C ILE A 70 2.99 -0.98 14.73
N GLY A 71 2.68 -2.27 14.57
CA GLY A 71 2.55 -3.21 15.68
C GLY A 71 3.86 -3.37 16.47
N ALA A 72 4.99 -3.48 15.78
CA ALA A 72 6.30 -3.55 16.41
C ALA A 72 6.65 -2.26 17.17
N LEU A 73 6.40 -1.09 16.57
CA LEU A 73 6.63 0.21 17.22
C LEU A 73 5.75 0.40 18.46
N LEU A 74 4.48 0.00 18.41
CA LEU A 74 3.57 0.04 19.56
C LEU A 74 4.03 -0.89 20.69
N ALA A 75 4.49 -2.10 20.35
CA ALA A 75 5.00 -3.05 21.34
C ALA A 75 6.28 -2.53 22.03
N VAL A 76 7.24 -2.01 21.24
CA VAL A 76 8.48 -1.42 21.77
C VAL A 76 8.18 -0.16 22.60
N GLY A 77 7.30 0.71 22.10
CA GLY A 77 6.86 1.90 22.82
C GLY A 77 6.17 1.58 24.15
N GLY A 78 5.32 0.55 24.18
CA GLY A 78 4.68 0.08 25.41
C GLY A 78 5.67 -0.42 26.46
N ILE A 79 6.70 -1.17 26.05
CA ILE A 79 7.78 -1.63 26.95
C ILE A 79 8.63 -0.45 27.46
N ALA A 80 8.93 0.53 26.59
CA ALA A 80 9.69 1.72 26.97
C ALA A 80 8.93 2.64 27.95
N LEU A 81 7.61 2.54 28.00
CA LEU A 81 6.75 3.30 28.93
C LEU A 81 6.71 2.75 30.36
N VAL A 82 7.08 1.48 30.56
CA VAL A 82 7.13 0.83 31.88
C VAL A 82 8.05 1.55 32.88
N PRO A 83 9.32 1.89 32.55
CA PRO A 83 10.19 2.62 33.48
C PRO A 83 9.70 4.04 33.81
N VAL A 84 8.96 4.69 32.89
CA VAL A 84 8.33 6.00 33.14
C VAL A 84 7.21 5.87 34.17
N GLY A 85 6.43 4.79 34.10
CA GLY A 85 5.40 4.47 35.09
C GLY A 85 5.96 4.19 36.49
N ILE A 86 7.14 3.58 36.59
CA ILE A 86 7.82 3.30 37.87
C ILE A 86 8.29 4.60 38.56
N SER A 87 8.70 5.60 37.79
CA SER A 87 9.23 6.87 38.33
C SER A 87 8.14 7.93 38.60
N SER A 88 6.89 7.70 38.20
CA SER A 88 5.82 8.68 38.27
C SER A 88 4.84 8.42 39.42
N LYS A 89 4.42 9.50 40.11
CA LYS A 89 3.33 9.46 41.12
C LYS A 89 1.99 8.94 40.55
N ASN A 90 1.82 8.96 39.23
CA ASN A 90 0.65 8.43 38.52
C ASN A 90 0.89 7.02 37.94
N GLY A 91 1.83 6.24 38.52
CA GLY A 91 2.21 4.91 38.07
C GLY A 91 1.04 3.98 37.65
N PRO A 92 -0.07 3.88 38.42
CA PRO A 92 -1.21 3.03 38.04
C PRO A 92 -1.81 3.36 36.67
N LEU A 93 -1.82 4.64 36.29
CA LEU A 93 -2.37 5.11 35.01
C LEU A 93 -1.42 4.84 33.84
N TRP A 94 -0.10 4.82 34.09
CA TRP A 94 0.88 4.45 33.07
C TRP A 94 0.91 2.94 32.81
N TYR A 95 0.67 2.10 33.84
CA TYR A 95 0.56 0.65 33.65
C TYR A 95 -0.68 0.25 32.83
N THR A 96 -1.81 0.95 33.00
CA THR A 96 -3.01 0.69 32.18
C THR A 96 -2.81 1.12 30.73
N VAL A 97 -2.18 2.27 30.49
CA VAL A 97 -1.83 2.72 29.13
C VAL A 97 -0.82 1.79 28.47
N ALA A 98 0.20 1.33 29.21
CA ALA A 98 1.20 0.39 28.70
C ALA A 98 0.58 -0.98 28.35
N THR A 99 -0.29 -1.51 29.20
CA THR A 99 -0.99 -2.79 28.93
C THR A 99 -1.97 -2.67 27.76
N LEU A 100 -2.65 -1.52 27.59
CA LEU A 100 -3.48 -1.25 26.41
C LEU A 100 -2.64 -1.20 25.13
N LEU A 101 -1.51 -0.48 25.13
CA LEU A 101 -0.61 -0.37 23.98
C LEU A 101 0.00 -1.72 23.59
N VAL A 102 0.44 -2.51 24.57
CA VAL A 102 0.98 -3.86 24.32
C VAL A 102 -0.13 -4.80 23.83
N GLY A 103 -1.34 -4.72 24.39
CA GLY A 103 -2.48 -5.54 23.97
C GLY A 103 -2.93 -5.24 22.54
N VAL A 104 -3.09 -3.95 22.20
CA VAL A 104 -3.44 -3.52 20.84
C VAL A 104 -2.31 -3.84 19.86
N GLY A 105 -1.05 -3.63 20.25
CA GLY A 105 0.11 -4.00 19.44
C GLY A 105 0.19 -5.50 19.15
N ALA A 106 -0.03 -6.34 20.16
CA ALA A 106 -0.08 -7.80 20.02
C ALA A 106 -1.25 -8.25 19.13
N PHE A 107 -2.43 -7.66 19.31
CA PHE A 107 -3.60 -7.94 18.46
C PHE A 107 -3.35 -7.60 16.99
N LEU A 108 -2.79 -6.41 16.71
CA LEU A 108 -2.42 -6.00 15.35
C LEU A 108 -1.33 -6.89 14.75
N PHE A 109 -0.37 -7.34 15.56
CA PHE A 109 0.67 -8.26 15.13
C PHE A 109 0.09 -9.63 14.73
N VAL A 110 -0.82 -10.20 15.54
CA VAL A 110 -1.49 -11.46 15.22
C VAL A 110 -2.33 -11.34 13.94
N ARG A 111 -3.15 -10.28 13.82
CA ARG A 111 -3.90 -9.96 12.59
C ARG A 111 -2.99 -9.86 11.36
N SER A 112 -1.77 -9.35 11.54
CA SER A 112 -0.79 -9.25 10.46
C SER A 112 -0.16 -10.60 10.09
N LEU A 113 -0.05 -11.54 11.03
CA LEU A 113 0.40 -12.90 10.71
C LEU A 113 -0.65 -13.66 9.90
N GLU A 114 -1.93 -13.50 10.23
CA GLU A 114 -3.05 -14.11 9.49
C GLU A 114 -3.09 -13.64 8.03
N SER A 115 -3.01 -12.32 7.80
CA SER A 115 -2.98 -11.76 6.45
C SER A 115 -1.75 -12.21 5.65
N PHE A 116 -0.61 -12.42 6.32
CA PHE A 116 0.60 -12.96 5.68
C PHE A 116 0.46 -14.43 5.29
N GLN A 117 -0.24 -15.24 6.10
CA GLN A 117 -0.50 -16.64 5.77
C GLN A 117 -1.44 -16.79 4.57
N GLU A 118 -2.51 -15.99 4.51
CA GLU A 118 -3.41 -15.97 3.36
C GLU A 118 -2.67 -15.55 2.08
N TYR A 119 -1.81 -14.54 2.17
CA TYR A 119 -0.98 -14.11 1.04
C TYR A 119 -0.02 -15.21 0.57
N SER A 120 0.67 -15.90 1.50
CA SER A 120 1.56 -17.02 1.18
C SER A 120 0.82 -18.18 0.51
N LYS A 121 -0.41 -18.49 0.97
CA LYS A 121 -1.26 -19.49 0.32
C LYS A 121 -1.67 -19.08 -1.10
N ARG A 122 -2.09 -17.83 -1.33
CA ARG A 122 -2.43 -17.33 -2.67
C ARG A 122 -1.24 -17.36 -3.62
N LYS A 123 -0.05 -16.99 -3.14
CA LYS A 123 1.20 -17.03 -3.93
C LYS A 123 1.60 -18.46 -4.31
N LYS A 124 1.33 -19.45 -3.46
CA LYS A 124 1.53 -20.87 -3.78
C LYS A 124 0.47 -21.41 -4.74
N ALA A 125 -0.78 -20.98 -4.61
CA ALA A 125 -1.89 -21.41 -5.48
C ALA A 125 -1.79 -20.86 -6.90
N GLY A 126 -1.27 -19.63 -7.09
CA GLY A 126 -1.07 -19.04 -8.44
C GLY A 126 0.22 -19.51 -9.15
N ARG A 127 0.94 -20.49 -8.60
CA ARG A 127 2.15 -21.11 -9.19
C ARG A 127 1.94 -22.57 -9.60
N ALA A 128 0.77 -23.15 -9.33
CA ALA A 128 0.35 -24.47 -9.77
C ALA A 128 -0.49 -24.33 -11.04
#